data_AF-A0AAU3Q5C5-F1
#
_entry.id   AF-A0AAU3Q5C5-F1
#
_cell.length_a   1.000
_cell.length_b   1.000
_cell.length_c   1.000
_cell.angle_alpha   90.00
_cell.angle_beta   90.00
_cell.angle_gamma   90.00
#
_symmetry.space_group_name_H-M   'P 1'
#
loop_
_entity.id
_entity.type
_entity.pdbx_description
1 polymer ?
#
loop_
_entity_poly.entity_id
_entity_poly.type
_entity_poly.pdbx_seq_one_letter_code
_entity_poly.pdbx_strand_id
1 'polypeptide(L)'
;MTASGRSHPDLLESAVPYAIDATTERERRHIERRLHTADAATAAAFTAVLRGTREAVAVMTVLDVVAPPPAVELQVQRALDTMSGQRGRGRRPPSLFGCLTSAITGAIHRCRGHPRRPPP
;
A
#
# COMPACT_ATOMS: atom_id res chain seq x y z
N MET A 1 -43.78 -3.79 -10.00
CA MET A 1 -42.55 -3.13 -9.51
C MET A 1 -41.37 -3.98 -9.92
N THR A 2 -40.58 -3.49 -10.87
CA THR A 2 -39.59 -4.26 -11.66
C THR A 2 -38.33 -4.57 -10.85
N ALA A 3 -38.18 -5.82 -10.45
CA ALA A 3 -36.91 -6.41 -10.04
C ALA A 3 -36.19 -6.98 -11.28
N SER A 4 -34.87 -6.81 -11.36
CA SER A 4 -33.92 -7.50 -12.27
C SER A 4 -33.27 -6.71 -13.42
N GLY A 5 -33.12 -5.38 -13.34
CA GLY A 5 -32.50 -4.58 -14.42
C GLY A 5 -31.56 -3.42 -14.04
N ARG A 6 -30.94 -3.39 -12.84
CA ARG A 6 -30.08 -2.28 -12.39
C ARG A 6 -28.66 -2.72 -12.01
N SER A 7 -27.89 -3.26 -12.97
CA SER A 7 -26.60 -3.92 -12.66
C SER A 7 -25.35 -3.02 -12.58
N HIS A 8 -25.39 -1.72 -12.94
CA HIS A 8 -24.20 -0.84 -12.91
C HIS A 8 -24.34 0.54 -12.24
N PRO A 9 -25.37 1.37 -12.52
CA PRO A 9 -25.47 2.69 -11.88
C PRO A 9 -25.59 2.59 -10.35
N ASP A 10 -26.24 1.52 -9.88
CA ASP A 10 -26.41 1.21 -8.46
C ASP A 10 -25.08 0.94 -7.71
N LEU A 11 -24.03 0.44 -8.39
CA LEU A 11 -22.74 0.21 -7.72
C LEU A 11 -21.97 1.52 -7.52
N LEU A 12 -21.90 2.38 -8.54
CA LEU A 12 -21.23 3.68 -8.41
C LEU A 12 -22.01 4.64 -7.49
N GLU A 13 -23.33 4.58 -7.48
CA GLU A 13 -24.18 5.32 -6.54
C GLU A 13 -23.89 4.92 -5.08
N SER A 14 -23.51 3.66 -4.83
CA SER A 14 -23.14 3.19 -3.49
C SER A 14 -21.73 3.61 -3.03
N ALA A 15 -20.89 4.16 -3.92
CA ALA A 15 -19.49 4.44 -3.61
C ALA A 15 -19.32 5.50 -2.53
N VAL A 16 -20.11 6.58 -2.57
CA VAL A 16 -20.07 7.65 -1.55
C VAL A 16 -20.50 7.15 -0.17
N PRO A 17 -21.68 6.52 0.03
CA PRO A 17 -22.05 6.00 1.35
C PRO A 17 -21.09 4.92 1.84
N TYR A 18 -20.52 4.09 0.95
CA TYR A 18 -19.45 3.16 1.33
C TYR A 18 -18.17 3.89 1.78
N ALA A 19 -17.81 4.99 1.13
CA ALA A 19 -16.58 5.73 1.42
C ALA A 19 -16.57 6.40 2.80
N ILE A 20 -17.74 6.84 3.26
CA ILE A 20 -17.94 7.51 4.55
C ILE A 20 -18.45 6.56 5.65
N ASP A 21 -18.34 5.24 5.43
CA ASP A 21 -18.81 4.19 6.33
C ASP A 21 -20.30 4.29 6.70
N ALA A 22 -21.11 4.89 5.82
CA ALA A 22 -22.57 5.01 5.95
C ALA A 22 -23.33 3.82 5.32
N THR A 23 -22.67 2.66 5.22
CA THR A 23 -23.28 1.40 4.77
C THR A 23 -23.38 0.41 5.91
N THR A 24 -24.49 -0.31 6.00
CA THR A 24 -24.59 -1.44 6.92
C THR A 24 -23.61 -2.54 6.53
N GLU A 25 -23.22 -3.39 7.48
CA GLU A 25 -22.35 -4.54 7.22
C GLU A 25 -22.92 -5.49 6.14
N ARG A 26 -24.24 -5.60 6.04
CA ARG A 26 -24.91 -6.38 4.99
C ARG A 26 -24.71 -5.75 3.61
N GLU A 27 -24.85 -4.44 3.50
CA GLU A 27 -24.66 -3.68 2.26
C GLU A 27 -23.20 -3.66 1.85
N ARG A 28 -22.28 -3.42 2.80
CA ARG A 28 -20.83 -3.49 2.57
C ARG A 28 -20.43 -4.82 1.92
N ARG A 29 -20.86 -5.94 2.51
CA ARG A 29 -20.61 -7.28 1.93
C ARG A 29 -21.24 -7.46 0.55
N HIS A 30 -22.40 -6.87 0.30
CA HIS A 30 -23.06 -6.93 -1.00
C HIS A 30 -22.27 -6.15 -2.07
N ILE A 31 -21.83 -4.93 -1.74
CA ILE A 31 -20.99 -4.08 -2.58
C ILE A 31 -19.67 -4.78 -2.90
N GLU A 32 -19.00 -5.37 -1.89
CA GLU A 32 -17.74 -6.09 -2.07
C GLU A 32 -17.87 -7.31 -3.00
N ARG A 33 -18.94 -8.09 -2.86
CA ARG A 33 -19.22 -9.20 -3.79
C ARG A 33 -19.40 -8.70 -5.22
N ARG A 34 -20.08 -7.57 -5.41
CA ARG A 34 -20.27 -6.98 -6.74
C ARG A 34 -18.98 -6.43 -7.32
N LEU A 35 -18.16 -5.75 -6.52
CA LEU A 35 -16.83 -5.28 -6.93
C LEU A 35 -15.94 -6.43 -7.37
N HIS A 36 -16.00 -7.58 -6.68
CA HIS A 36 -15.22 -8.75 -7.04
C HIS A 36 -15.56 -9.31 -8.43
N THR A 37 -16.80 -9.14 -8.89
CA THR A 37 -17.27 -9.58 -10.21
C THR A 37 -17.35 -8.47 -11.25
N ALA A 38 -17.05 -7.23 -10.87
CA ALA A 38 -17.13 -6.08 -11.76
C ALA A 38 -15.99 -6.10 -12.79
N ASP A 39 -16.25 -5.51 -13.95
CA ASP A 39 -15.18 -5.28 -14.92
C ASP A 39 -14.18 -4.24 -14.39
N ALA A 40 -12.99 -4.23 -14.99
CA ALA A 40 -11.89 -3.39 -14.54
C ALA A 40 -12.21 -1.89 -14.61
N ALA A 41 -12.99 -1.44 -15.60
CA ALA A 41 -13.34 -0.03 -15.74
C ALA A 41 -14.29 0.41 -14.63
N THR A 42 -15.29 -0.42 -14.31
CA THR A 42 -16.22 -0.16 -13.20
C THR A 42 -15.51 -0.18 -11.85
N ALA A 43 -14.62 -1.15 -11.60
CA ALA A 43 -13.86 -1.22 -10.35
C ALA A 43 -12.92 -0.01 -10.18
N ALA A 44 -12.27 0.43 -11.26
CA ALA A 44 -11.44 1.63 -11.26
C ALA A 44 -12.26 2.89 -10.99
N ALA A 45 -13.43 3.04 -11.63
CA ALA A 45 -14.33 4.18 -11.42
C ALA A 45 -14.82 4.24 -9.96
N PHE A 46 -15.21 3.09 -9.38
CA PHE A 46 -15.60 3.02 -7.97
C PHE A 46 -14.45 3.43 -7.03
N THR A 47 -13.24 2.92 -7.30
CA THR A 47 -12.04 3.25 -6.51
C THR A 47 -11.70 4.74 -6.59
N ALA A 48 -11.90 5.36 -7.75
CA ALA A 48 -11.68 6.80 -7.92
C ALA A 48 -12.63 7.64 -7.06
N VAL A 49 -13.93 7.29 -7.03
CA VAL A 49 -14.92 7.97 -6.17
C VAL A 49 -14.59 7.75 -4.69
N LEU A 50 -14.26 6.52 -4.31
CA LEU A 50 -13.86 6.16 -2.94
C LEU A 50 -12.67 6.98 -2.47
N ARG A 51 -11.62 7.06 -3.29
CA ARG A 51 -10.41 7.84 -2.98
C ARG A 51 -10.75 9.32 -2.82
N GLY A 52 -11.42 9.93 -3.80
CA GLY A 52 -11.73 11.37 -3.75
C GLY A 52 -12.62 11.73 -2.54
N THR A 53 -13.57 10.87 -2.20
CA THR A 53 -14.44 11.08 -1.03
C THR A 53 -13.64 10.97 0.28
N ARG A 54 -12.78 9.95 0.42
CA ARG A 54 -11.94 9.78 1.61
C ARG A 54 -10.91 10.90 1.76
N GLU A 55 -10.37 11.42 0.66
CA GLU A 55 -9.48 12.59 0.68
C GLU A 55 -10.22 13.83 1.17
N ALA A 56 -11.44 14.09 0.70
CA ALA A 56 -12.25 15.21 1.17
C ALA A 56 -12.56 15.10 2.67
N VAL A 57 -12.97 13.92 3.14
CA VAL A 57 -13.23 13.68 4.57
C VAL A 57 -11.93 13.84 5.38
N ALA A 58 -10.80 13.32 4.90
CA ALA A 58 -9.51 13.46 5.57
C ALA A 58 -9.07 14.92 5.74
N VAL A 59 -9.38 15.80 4.78
CA VAL A 59 -9.13 17.24 4.93
C VAL A 59 -9.97 17.83 6.06
N MET A 60 -11.22 17.36 6.23
CA MET A 60 -12.12 17.86 7.27
C MET A 60 -11.74 17.39 8.68
N THR A 61 -11.10 16.22 8.83
CA THR A 61 -10.80 15.65 10.16
C THR A 61 -9.81 16.49 10.99
N VAL A 62 -9.10 17.43 10.37
CA VAL A 62 -8.25 18.41 11.09
C VAL A 62 -9.07 19.20 12.12
N LEU A 63 -10.35 19.43 11.85
CA LEU A 63 -11.26 20.15 12.75
C LEU A 63 -11.58 19.35 14.02
N ASP A 64 -11.50 18.02 13.95
CA ASP A 64 -11.87 17.09 15.03
C ASP A 64 -10.64 16.49 15.72
N VAL A 65 -9.48 17.13 15.61
CA VAL A 65 -8.23 16.59 16.18
C VAL A 65 -8.26 16.61 17.70
N VAL A 66 -7.96 15.45 18.30
CA VAL A 66 -7.78 15.29 19.75
C VAL A 66 -6.45 14.59 20.00
N ALA A 67 -5.68 15.07 20.97
CA ALA A 67 -4.42 14.45 21.33
C ALA A 67 -4.66 13.00 21.82
N PRO A 68 -3.96 12.00 21.26
CA PRO A 68 -4.09 10.62 21.71
C PRO A 68 -3.53 10.44 23.13
N PRO A 69 -4.06 9.51 23.94
CA PRO A 69 -3.45 9.17 25.23
C PRO A 69 -2.01 8.68 25.03
N PRO A 70 -1.05 9.06 25.90
CA PRO A 70 0.39 8.82 25.67
C PRO A 70 0.77 7.35 25.62
N ALA A 71 -0.01 6.47 26.27
CA ALA A 71 0.23 5.03 26.23
C ALA A 71 -0.07 4.39 24.87
N VAL A 72 -0.96 5.00 24.06
CA VAL A 72 -1.43 4.41 22.80
C VAL A 72 -0.31 4.33 21.77
N GLU A 73 0.52 5.37 21.66
CA GLU A 73 1.66 5.39 20.73
C GLU A 73 2.61 4.22 20.98
N LEU A 74 3.02 4.02 22.24
CA LEU A 74 3.87 2.90 22.65
C LEU A 74 3.22 1.54 22.39
N GLN A 75 1.91 1.41 22.60
CA GLN A 75 1.19 0.15 22.35
C GLN A 75 1.12 -0.17 20.86
N VAL A 76 0.82 0.82 20.03
CA VAL A 76 0.78 0.67 18.57
C VAL A 76 2.16 0.29 18.04
N GLN A 77 3.22 0.97 18.48
CA GLN A 77 4.58 0.67 18.03
C GLN A 77 4.99 -0.77 18.36
N ARG A 78 4.75 -1.24 19.60
CA ARG A 78 5.03 -2.63 19.98
C ARG A 78 4.22 -3.65 19.17
N ALA A 79 2.97 -3.33 18.83
CA ALA A 79 2.14 -4.19 18.00
C ALA A 79 2.73 -4.32 16.58
N LEU A 80 3.20 -3.21 16.00
CA LEU A 80 3.86 -3.20 14.69
C LEU A 80 5.19 -3.96 14.71
N ASP A 81 6.00 -3.82 15.76
CA ASP A 81 7.25 -4.56 15.93
C ASP A 81 6.99 -6.08 16.03
N THR A 82 5.91 -6.47 16.72
CA THR A 82 5.50 -7.87 16.81
C THR A 82 5.07 -8.42 15.44
N MET A 83 4.26 -7.67 14.69
CA MET A 83 3.81 -8.07 13.35
C MET A 83 4.97 -8.16 12.34
N SER A 84 5.92 -7.24 12.40
CA SER A 84 7.10 -7.26 11.51
C SER A 84 8.07 -8.38 11.87
N GLY A 85 8.28 -8.66 13.16
CA GLY A 85 9.07 -9.79 13.64
C GLY A 85 8.50 -11.16 13.22
N GLN A 86 7.18 -11.29 13.12
CA GLN A 86 6.53 -12.50 12.58
C GLN A 86 6.80 -12.69 11.08
N ARG A 87 6.82 -11.62 10.29
CA ARG A 87 7.16 -11.68 8.85
C ARG A 87 8.63 -12.04 8.60
N GLY A 88 9.52 -11.67 9.52
CA GLY A 88 10.96 -11.98 9.45
C GLY A 88 11.37 -13.38 9.96
N ARG A 89 10.48 -14.11 10.64
CA ARG A 89 10.77 -15.45 11.19
C ARG A 89 10.42 -16.61 10.26
N GLY A 90 9.71 -16.36 9.17
CA GLY A 90 9.49 -17.33 8.11
C GLY A 90 10.61 -17.25 7.08
N ARG A 91 11.50 -18.26 7.04
CA ARG A 91 12.45 -18.57 5.96
C ARG A 91 13.85 -17.93 6.07
N ARG A 92 14.62 -18.33 7.09
CA ARG A 92 16.05 -18.60 6.88
C ARG A 92 16.23 -20.12 6.84
N PRO A 93 16.51 -20.75 5.67
CA PRO A 93 17.02 -22.11 5.69
C PRO A 93 18.34 -22.11 6.49
N PRO A 94 18.64 -23.15 7.29
CA PRO A 94 20.00 -23.29 7.83
C PRO A 94 20.95 -23.31 6.64
N SER A 95 21.84 -22.31 6.57
CA SER A 95 22.88 -22.24 5.55
C SER A 95 23.89 -23.35 5.81
N LEU A 96 23.59 -24.54 5.28
CA LEU A 96 24.57 -25.55 4.92
C LEU A 96 25.32 -25.06 3.66
N PHE A 97 26.04 -23.95 3.81
CA PHE A 97 27.10 -23.55 2.89
C PHE A 97 28.26 -23.05 3.72
N GLY A 98 28.96 -24.02 4.30
CA GLY A 98 30.39 -23.89 4.43
C GLY A 98 31.02 -23.93 3.04
N CYS A 99 32.15 -23.23 2.94
CA CYS A 99 33.20 -23.33 1.92
C CYS A 99 33.05 -22.53 0.61
N LEU A 100 34.07 -21.67 0.40
CA LEU A 100 34.56 -21.03 -0.83
C LEU A 100 33.81 -19.79 -1.38
N THR A 101 34.21 -18.60 -0.95
CA THR A 101 35.23 -17.78 -1.65
C THR A 101 35.34 -16.42 -0.96
N SER A 102 36.45 -16.27 -0.22
CA SER A 102 36.99 -14.95 0.10
C SER A 102 37.45 -14.27 -1.19
N ALA A 103 37.48 -12.93 -1.16
CA ALA A 103 38.14 -12.01 -2.08
C ALA A 103 37.30 -11.47 -3.24
N ILE A 104 36.58 -10.37 -2.97
CA ILE A 104 36.67 -9.17 -3.83
C ILE A 104 36.73 -7.93 -2.92
N THR A 105 37.91 -7.70 -2.35
CA THR A 105 38.34 -6.37 -1.89
C THR A 105 39.59 -6.05 -2.68
N GLY A 106 39.56 -5.04 -3.55
CA GLY A 106 40.80 -4.43 -4.03
C GLY A 106 40.79 -3.88 -5.46
N ALA A 107 40.97 -2.56 -5.51
CA ALA A 107 41.84 -1.86 -6.46
C ALA A 107 41.33 -1.60 -7.90
N ILE A 108 40.77 -0.42 -8.12
CA ILE A 108 41.23 0.43 -9.23
C ILE A 108 41.53 1.82 -8.66
N HIS A 109 42.81 2.02 -8.31
CA HIS A 109 43.38 3.33 -8.05
C HIS A 109 44.58 3.50 -9.00
N ARG A 110 44.74 4.73 -9.52
CA ARG A 110 45.94 5.28 -10.20
C ARG A 110 46.13 4.85 -11.68
N CYS A 111 46.56 5.68 -12.63
CA CYS A 111 47.27 6.97 -12.64
C CYS A 111 46.75 7.80 -13.86
N ARG A 112 46.33 9.05 -13.71
CA ARG A 112 47.08 10.29 -14.06
C ARG A 112 48.29 10.13 -15.01
N GLY A 113 48.28 10.86 -16.13
CA GLY A 113 49.51 11.20 -16.89
C GLY A 113 49.30 11.70 -18.33
N HIS A 114 49.05 13.00 -18.52
CA HIS A 114 49.38 13.82 -19.72
C HIS A 114 50.92 13.78 -20.00
N PRO A 115 51.53 14.32 -21.10
CA PRO A 115 51.03 15.25 -22.15
C PRO A 115 51.52 15.01 -23.62
N ARG A 116 50.97 15.83 -24.54
CA ARG A 116 51.46 16.42 -25.84
C ARG A 116 52.69 15.84 -26.58
N ARG A 117 52.56 15.61 -27.91
CA ARG A 117 53.00 16.52 -29.03
C ARG A 117 52.72 15.91 -30.45
N PRO A 118 52.67 16.73 -31.54
CA PRO A 118 52.35 16.39 -32.95
C PRO A 118 53.65 16.33 -33.83
N PRO A 119 53.68 16.52 -35.17
CA PRO A 119 52.82 16.20 -36.34
C PRO A 119 53.58 15.23 -37.32
N PRO A 120 53.19 15.05 -38.61
CA PRO A 120 53.59 15.98 -39.70
C PRO A 120 52.42 16.62 -40.47
#